data_AF-A0A3D3PCA7-F1
#
_entry.id   AF-A0A3D3PCA7-F1
#
_cell.length_a   1.000
_cell.length_b   1.000
_cell.length_c   1.000
_cell.angle_alpha   90.00
_cell.angle_beta   90.00
_cell.angle_gamma   90.00
#
_symmetry.space_group_name_H-M   'P 1'
#
loop_
_entity.id
_entity.type
_entity.pdbx_description
1 polymer ?
#
loop_
_entity_poly.entity_id
_entity_poly.type
_entity_poly.pdbx_seq_one_letter_code
_entity_poly.pdbx_strand_id
1 'polypeptide(L)'
;MKAEEIGLQEKKVKPIVDELNDLLANYHIHYQKLRGCHWNVKGRSFFTLHIKFEELYTNAVITIDELAERILTLGKAHVSTYQEYINPVS
;
A
#
# COMPACT_ATOMS: atom_id res chain seq x y z
N MET A 1 18.21 7.35 1.50
CA MET A 1 18.38 8.66 2.17
C MET A 1 18.37 8.41 3.67
N LYS A 2 18.94 9.29 4.50
CA LYS A 2 18.79 9.22 5.95
C LYS A 2 17.78 10.26 6.42
N ALA A 3 17.07 9.99 7.51
CA ALA A 3 16.09 10.93 8.06
C ALA A 3 16.69 12.33 8.35
N GLU A 4 17.97 12.38 8.74
CA GLU A 4 18.69 13.63 8.98
C GLU A 4 18.87 14.48 7.72
N GLU A 5 18.95 13.88 6.54
CA GLU A 5 19.14 14.58 5.25
C GLU A 5 17.92 15.42 4.86
N ILE A 6 16.75 15.11 5.43
CA ILE A 6 15.50 15.86 5.26
C ILE A 6 15.08 16.59 6.55
N GLY A 7 16.01 16.74 7.51
CA GLY A 7 15.78 17.50 8.75
C GLY A 7 14.89 16.81 9.78
N LEU A 8 14.75 15.49 9.73
CA LEU A 8 13.94 14.71 10.68
C LEU A 8 14.80 14.02 11.74
N GLN A 9 14.21 13.80 12.93
CA GLN A 9 14.84 13.06 14.02
C GLN A 9 14.52 11.56 13.90
N GLU A 10 15.53 10.71 13.75
CA GLU A 10 15.42 9.24 13.68
C GLU A 10 14.43 8.62 14.69
N LYS A 11 14.50 9.02 15.97
CA LYS A 11 13.60 8.54 17.04
C LYS A 11 12.12 8.80 16.74
N LYS A 12 11.80 9.91 16.07
CA LYS A 12 10.42 10.26 15.68
C LYS A 12 9.99 9.60 14.38
N VAL A 13 10.96 9.18 13.55
CA VAL A 13 10.71 8.56 12.24
C VAL A 13 10.34 7.09 12.38
N LYS A 14 10.92 6.36 13.33
CA LYS A 14 10.64 4.92 13.49
C LYS A 14 9.14 4.60 13.63
N PRO A 15 8.38 5.21 14.56
CA PRO A 15 6.95 4.88 14.70
C PRO A 15 6.15 5.22 13.43
N ILE A 16 6.53 6.28 12.72
CA ILE A 16 5.88 6.66 11.45
C ILE A 16 6.16 5.61 10.38
N VAL A 17 7.38 5.08 10.30
CA VAL A 17 7.73 4.03 9.34
C VAL A 17 7.03 2.71 9.66
N ASP A 18 6.88 2.38 10.94
CA ASP A 18 6.14 1.19 11.35
C ASP A 18 4.67 1.28 10.85
N GLU A 19 3.99 2.39 11.11
CA GLU A 19 2.62 2.65 10.63
C GLU A 19 2.51 2.72 9.09
N LEU A 20 3.52 3.29 8.41
CA LEU A 20 3.55 3.32 6.94
C LEU A 20 3.71 1.90 6.35
N ASN A 21 4.47 1.01 7.00
CA ASN A 21 4.58 -0.38 6.58
C ASN A 21 3.26 -1.14 6.78
N ASP A 22 2.56 -0.89 7.89
CA ASP A 22 1.23 -1.46 8.11
C ASP A 22 0.22 -0.95 7.06
N LEU A 23 0.28 0.34 6.73
CA LEU A 23 -0.56 0.92 5.68
C LEU A 23 -0.24 0.31 4.30
N LEU A 24 1.04 0.18 3.96
CA LEU A 24 1.51 -0.45 2.72
C LEU A 24 1.01 -1.89 2.59
N ALA A 25 1.17 -2.70 3.64
CA ALA A 25 0.67 -4.07 3.71
C ALA A 25 -0.85 -4.13 3.48
N ASN A 26 -1.60 -3.27 4.16
CA ASN A 26 -3.05 -3.18 4.01
C ASN A 26 -3.46 -2.79 2.58
N TYR A 27 -2.73 -1.87 1.94
CA TYR A 27 -2.99 -1.47 0.56
C TYR A 27 -2.73 -2.60 -0.44
N HIS A 28 -1.70 -3.43 -0.25
CA HIS A 28 -1.50 -4.63 -1.07
C HIS A 28 -2.67 -5.61 -0.96
N ILE A 29 -3.17 -5.86 0.25
CA ILE A 29 -4.35 -6.71 0.46
C ILE A 29 -5.60 -6.06 -0.14
N HIS A 30 -5.76 -4.74 0.00
CA HIS A 30 -6.87 -3.99 -0.57
C HIS A 30 -6.88 -4.04 -2.11
N TYR A 31 -5.72 -3.82 -2.74
CA TYR A 31 -5.53 -3.96 -4.18
C TYR A 31 -5.96 -5.35 -4.66
N GLN A 32 -5.51 -6.41 -3.99
CA GLN A 32 -5.87 -7.78 -4.37
C GLN A 32 -7.38 -8.04 -4.19
N LYS A 33 -8.01 -7.48 -3.16
CA LYS A 33 -9.48 -7.55 -2.98
C LYS A 33 -10.22 -6.85 -4.12
N LEU A 34 -9.77 -5.66 -4.53
CA LEU A 34 -10.37 -4.92 -5.65
C LEU A 34 -10.24 -5.68 -6.98
N ARG A 35 -9.09 -6.31 -7.23
CA ARG A 35 -8.90 -7.23 -8.38
C ARG A 35 -9.86 -8.41 -8.32
N GLY A 36 -10.03 -8.98 -7.13
CA GLY A 36 -11.03 -10.01 -6.87
C GLY A 36 -12.45 -9.54 -7.23
N CYS A 37 -12.84 -8.34 -6.82
CA CYS A 37 -14.13 -7.75 -7.20
C CYS A 37 -14.25 -7.52 -8.71
N HIS A 38 -13.22 -6.96 -9.35
CA HIS A 38 -13.18 -6.70 -10.79
C HIS A 38 -13.38 -7.98 -11.61
N TRP A 39 -12.72 -9.08 -11.23
CA TRP A 39 -12.83 -10.37 -11.94
C TRP A 39 -14.14 -11.10 -11.66
N ASN A 40 -14.68 -11.00 -10.45
CA ASN A 40 -15.79 -11.85 -10.01
C ASN A 40 -17.16 -11.14 -10.00
N VAL A 41 -17.24 -9.84 -10.32
CA VAL A 41 -18.51 -9.12 -10.40
C VAL A 41 -19.44 -9.74 -11.46
N LYS A 42 -20.74 -9.79 -11.16
CA LYS A 42 -21.79 -10.37 -12.02
C LYS A 42 -23.07 -9.56 -11.91
N GLY A 43 -24.03 -9.81 -12.81
CA GLY A 43 -25.36 -9.21 -12.79
C GLY A 43 -25.49 -7.94 -13.65
N ARG A 44 -26.63 -7.26 -13.54
CA ARG A 44 -27.02 -6.15 -14.45
C ARG A 44 -26.05 -4.97 -14.46
N SER A 45 -25.28 -4.78 -13.39
CA SER A 45 -24.31 -3.70 -13.25
C SER A 45 -22.87 -4.11 -13.60
N PHE A 46 -22.68 -5.27 -14.25
CA PHE A 46 -21.36 -5.83 -14.56
C PHE A 46 -20.41 -4.80 -15.18
N PHE A 47 -20.76 -4.21 -16.31
CA PHE A 47 -19.87 -3.30 -17.04
C PHE A 47 -19.48 -2.05 -16.22
N THR A 48 -20.46 -1.45 -15.53
CA THR A 48 -20.22 -0.27 -14.69
C THR A 48 -19.29 -0.58 -13.53
N LEU A 49 -19.54 -1.68 -12.81
CA LEU A 49 -18.75 -2.04 -11.64
C LEU A 49 -17.38 -2.60 -12.01
N HIS A 50 -17.29 -3.36 -13.11
CA HIS A 50 -16.03 -3.91 -13.60
C HIS A 50 -15.01 -2.80 -13.90
N ILE A 51 -15.43 -1.76 -14.64
CA ILE A 51 -14.59 -0.58 -14.93
C ILE A 51 -14.30 0.20 -13.65
N LYS A 52 -15.27 0.34 -12.74
CA LYS A 52 -15.05 1.06 -11.48
C LYS A 52 -14.02 0.36 -10.58
N PHE A 53 -14.06 -0.97 -10.49
CA PHE A 53 -13.05 -1.71 -9.73
C PHE A 53 -11.66 -1.62 -10.38
N GLU A 54 -11.57 -1.48 -11.70
CA GLU A 54 -10.31 -1.22 -12.40
C GLU A 54 -9.72 0.15 -12.07
N GLU A 55 -10.54 1.20 -12.12
CA GLU A 55 -10.14 2.54 -11.67
C GLU A 55 -9.61 2.49 -10.22
N LEU A 56 -10.33 1.80 -9.34
CA LEU A 56 -9.95 1.70 -7.93
C LEU A 56 -8.65 0.92 -7.71
N TYR A 57 -8.45 -0.24 -8.35
CA TYR A 57 -7.20 -0.98 -8.17
C TYR A 57 -6.02 -0.25 -8.81
N THR A 58 -6.25 0.53 -9.87
CA THR A 58 -5.22 1.32 -10.53
C THR A 58 -4.76 2.46 -9.62
N ASN A 59 -5.69 3.12 -8.93
CA ASN A 59 -5.32 4.10 -7.90
C ASN A 59 -4.61 3.43 -6.70
N ALA A 60 -5.07 2.26 -6.27
CA ALA A 60 -4.44 1.53 -5.17
C ALA A 60 -2.98 1.17 -5.46
N VAL A 61 -2.65 0.75 -6.70
CA VAL A 61 -1.24 0.43 -7.05
C VAL A 61 -0.35 1.67 -7.09
N ILE A 62 -0.88 2.84 -7.48
CA ILE A 62 -0.15 4.11 -7.40
C ILE A 62 0.14 4.45 -5.94
N THR A 63 -0.85 4.33 -5.04
CA THR A 63 -0.64 4.60 -3.61
C THR A 63 0.37 3.62 -2.98
N ILE A 64 0.38 2.35 -3.40
CA ILE A 64 1.40 1.38 -2.95
C ILE A 64 2.81 1.88 -3.28
N ASP A 65 3.03 2.34 -4.50
CA ASP A 65 4.33 2.86 -4.95
C ASP A 65 4.75 4.09 -4.14
N GLU A 66 3.85 5.07 -4.00
CA GLU A 66 4.09 6.29 -3.20
C GLU A 66 4.43 5.96 -1.73
N LEU A 67 3.77 4.98 -1.12
CA LEU A 67 4.05 4.55 0.25
C LEU A 67 5.43 3.90 0.37
N ALA A 68 5.79 3.02 -0.57
CA ALA A 68 7.10 2.36 -0.58
C ALA A 68 8.22 3.40 -0.74
N GLU A 69 8.09 4.32 -1.70
CA GLU A 69 9.05 5.41 -1.92
C GLU A 69 9.12 6.36 -0.73
N ARG A 70 8.00 6.61 -0.04
CA ARG A 70 7.99 7.43 1.17
C ARG A 70 8.79 6.78 2.30
N ILE A 71 8.64 5.48 2.51
CA ILE A 71 9.41 4.73 3.50
C ILE A 71 10.91 4.79 3.18
N LEU A 72 11.29 4.64 1.91
CA LEU A 72 12.68 4.78 1.46
C LEU A 72 13.24 6.19 1.67
N THR A 73 12.43 7.22 1.45
CA THR A 73 12.79 8.62 1.68
C THR A 73 13.05 8.90 3.15
N LEU A 74 12.34 8.22 4.05
CA LEU A 74 12.57 8.25 5.50
C LEU A 74 13.79 7.41 5.94
N GLY A 75 14.46 6.75 4.99
CA GLY A 75 15.69 6.01 5.20
C GLY A 75 15.55 4.63 5.82
N LYS A 76 14.35 4.06 5.71
CA LYS A 76 14.06 2.71 6.19
C LYS A 76 13.64 1.81 5.03
N ALA A 77 13.70 0.50 5.24
CA ALA A 77 13.19 -0.46 4.28
C ALA A 77 11.68 -0.60 4.44
N HIS A 78 10.99 -0.84 3.32
CA HIS A 78 9.59 -1.24 3.33
C HIS A 78 9.48 -2.78 3.33
N VAL A 79 8.36 -3.31 3.82
CA VAL A 79 7.99 -4.72 3.61
C VAL A 79 7.72 -4.97 2.13
N SER A 80 7.97 -6.19 1.64
CA SER A 80 8.03 -6.45 0.20
C SER A 80 7.47 -7.81 -0.24
N THR A 81 7.07 -8.66 0.72
CA THR A 81 6.59 -10.01 0.45
C THR A 81 5.14 -10.20 0.89
N TYR A 82 4.42 -11.10 0.22
CA TYR A 82 3.05 -11.44 0.60
C TYR A 82 2.96 -11.97 2.04
N GLN A 83 3.98 -12.70 2.52
CA GLN A 83 4.01 -13.21 3.88
C GLN A 83 4.00 -12.07 4.91
N GLU A 84 4.79 -11.02 4.67
CA GLU A 84 4.83 -9.81 5.50
C GLU A 84 3.51 -9.02 5.42
N TYR A 85 2.90 -8.93 4.24
CA TYR A 85 1.64 -8.21 4.08
C TYR A 85 0.46 -8.89 4.80
N ILE A 86 0.47 -10.22 4.87
CA ILE A 86 -0.59 -11.02 5.50
C ILE A 86 -0.38 -11.12 7.02
N ASN A 87 0.87 -11.01 7.48
CA ASN A 87 1.23 -11.08 8.89
C ASN A 87 2.03 -9.84 9.29
N PRO A 88 1.39 -8.67 9.32
CA PRO A 88 2.05 -7.44 9.73
C PRO A 88 2.56 -7.60 11.17
N VAL A 89 3.85 -7.31 11.35
CA VAL A 89 4.51 -7.35 12.66
C VAL A 89 4.26 -6.01 13.33
N SER A 90 3.08 -5.86 13.93
CA SER A 90 2.78 -4.76 14.85
C SER A 90 3.17 -5.12 16.28
#